data_AF-A0A7U9H9I7-F1
#
_entry.id   AF-A0A7U9H9I7-F1
#
_cell.length_a   1.000
_cell.length_b   1.000
_cell.length_c   1.000
_cell.angle_alpha   90.00
_cell.angle_beta   90.00
_cell.angle_gamma   90.00
#
_symmetry.space_group_name_H-M   'P 1'
#
loop_
_entity.id
_entity.type
_entity.pdbx_description
1 polymer ?
#
loop_
_entity_poly.entity_id
_entity_poly.type
_entity_poly.pdbx_seq_one_letter_code
_entity_poly.pdbx_strand_id
1 'polypeptide(L)'
;MANLADEYGTDVEIYMKALTTTIHADTPTELHDLLEQLGLERHTYPEPLCIWHTVPEHIEAHEHKRLATRVPALLAGYTVNCDPDFFDEAVYQQAEHEALTSRPAAAPRRLTSAPVAPPASPRRVL
;
A
#
# COMPACT_ATOMS: atom_id res chain seq x y z
N MET A 1 10.65 14.42 5.46
CA MET A 1 11.14 13.42 4.48
C MET A 1 9.91 12.87 3.80
N ALA A 2 9.93 12.77 2.48
CA ALA A 2 8.87 12.11 1.74
C ALA A 2 9.02 10.60 1.99
N ASN A 3 7.90 9.87 2.08
CA ASN A 3 7.95 8.41 2.12
C ASN A 3 8.39 7.89 0.73
N LEU A 4 9.00 6.71 0.62
CA LEU A 4 9.41 6.14 -0.67
C LEU A 4 8.25 6.05 -1.68
N ALA A 5 7.03 5.81 -1.19
CA ALA A 5 5.82 5.82 -2.02
C ALA A 5 5.47 7.20 -2.57
N ASP A 6 5.73 8.28 -1.82
CA ASP A 6 5.62 9.65 -2.35
C ASP A 6 6.65 9.91 -3.46
N GLU A 7 7.86 9.35 -3.32
CA GLU A 7 8.96 9.53 -4.29
C GLU A 7 8.68 8.82 -5.61
N TYR A 8 8.08 7.62 -5.55
CA TYR A 8 7.73 6.84 -6.74
C TYR A 8 6.31 7.07 -7.25
N GLY A 9 5.47 7.80 -6.51
CA GLY A 9 4.09 8.09 -6.89
C GLY A 9 3.18 6.86 -6.85
N THR A 10 3.41 5.95 -5.90
CA THR A 10 2.66 4.72 -5.68
C THR A 10 1.83 4.80 -4.40
N ASP A 11 0.85 3.90 -4.25
CA ASP A 11 0.06 3.81 -3.04
C ASP A 11 0.82 3.05 -1.93
N VAL A 12 1.63 2.05 -2.32
CA VAL A 12 2.51 1.29 -1.43
C VAL A 12 3.82 0.91 -2.13
N GLU A 13 4.94 1.13 -1.44
CA GLU A 13 6.26 0.61 -1.81
C GLU A 13 6.67 -0.51 -0.87
N ILE A 14 7.01 -1.68 -1.42
CA ILE A 14 7.47 -2.84 -0.67
C ILE A 14 8.91 -3.15 -1.07
N TYR A 15 9.82 -3.07 -0.12
CA TYR A 15 11.26 -3.22 -0.37
C TYR A 15 11.98 -3.86 0.80
N MET A 16 13.13 -4.47 0.53
CA MET A 16 14.05 -4.90 1.58
C MET A 16 15.07 -3.81 1.83
N LYS A 17 15.23 -3.39 3.08
CA LYS A 17 16.26 -2.39 3.39
C LYS A 17 17.64 -3.02 3.22
N ALA A 18 18.53 -2.33 2.50
CA ALA A 18 19.86 -2.84 2.19
C ALA A 18 20.60 -3.33 3.45
N LEU A 19 21.26 -4.49 3.33
CA LEU A 19 22.01 -5.16 4.41
C LEU A 19 21.13 -5.64 5.59
N THR A 20 19.82 -5.65 5.43
CA THR A 20 18.87 -6.22 6.40
C THR A 20 18.06 -7.32 5.73
N THR A 21 17.36 -8.13 6.53
CA THR A 21 16.31 -9.05 6.05
C THR A 21 14.92 -8.46 6.28
N THR A 22 14.84 -7.20 6.72
CA THR A 22 13.60 -6.53 7.09
C THR A 22 12.94 -5.99 5.84
N ILE A 23 11.74 -6.48 5.57
CA ILE A 23 10.92 -6.02 4.45
C ILE A 23 10.04 -4.90 4.97
N HIS A 24 10.18 -3.73 4.36
CA HIS A 24 9.42 -2.53 4.65
C HIS A 24 8.23 -2.40 3.70
N ALA A 25 7.13 -1.86 4.22
CA ALA A 25 6.01 -1.37 3.43
C ALA A 25 5.73 0.09 3.80
N ASP A 26 5.80 0.93 2.78
CA ASP A 26 5.83 2.37 2.88
C ASP A 26 4.63 2.94 2.12
N THR A 27 3.89 3.87 2.71
CA THR A 27 2.63 4.39 2.15
C THR A 27 2.44 5.87 2.50
N PRO A 28 1.93 6.70 1.56
CA PRO A 28 1.88 8.14 1.73
C PRO A 28 0.72 8.63 2.60
N THR A 29 -0.41 7.89 2.71
CA THR A 29 -1.44 8.00 3.78
C THR A 29 -2.66 7.09 3.50
N GLU A 30 -3.49 6.83 4.53
CA GLU A 30 -4.76 6.07 4.52
C GLU A 30 -4.70 4.53 4.44
N LEU A 31 -3.53 3.92 4.20
CA LEU A 31 -3.42 2.45 4.12
C LEU A 31 -2.81 1.77 5.36
N HIS A 32 -2.51 2.54 6.41
CA HIS A 32 -1.86 1.98 7.60
C HIS A 32 -2.66 0.86 8.26
N ASP A 33 -3.95 1.10 8.50
CA ASP A 33 -4.82 0.11 9.14
C ASP A 33 -5.02 -1.13 8.25
N LEU A 34 -4.96 -0.97 6.93
CA LEU A 34 -5.05 -2.09 5.98
C LEU A 34 -3.79 -2.95 6.04
N LEU A 35 -2.62 -2.32 6.06
CA LEU A 35 -1.34 -3.03 6.15
C LEU A 35 -1.21 -3.77 7.51
N GLU A 36 -1.67 -3.17 8.61
CA GLU A 36 -1.79 -3.86 9.90
C GLU A 36 -2.72 -5.08 9.83
N GLN A 37 -3.89 -4.95 9.17
CA GLN A 37 -4.83 -6.07 8.97
C GLN A 37 -4.24 -7.19 8.10
N LEU A 38 -3.33 -6.86 7.18
CA LEU A 38 -2.61 -7.81 6.36
C LEU A 38 -1.46 -8.51 7.12
N GLY A 39 -1.22 -8.14 8.38
CA GLY A 39 -0.24 -8.79 9.26
C GLY A 39 1.11 -8.10 9.33
N LEU A 40 1.24 -6.86 8.83
CA LEU A 40 2.45 -6.07 9.01
C LEU A 40 2.47 -5.40 10.38
N GLU A 41 3.67 -5.23 10.94
CA GLU A 41 3.88 -4.48 12.17
C GLU A 41 3.97 -2.99 11.89
N ARG A 42 3.17 -2.20 12.59
CA ARG A 42 3.25 -0.75 12.55
C ARG A 42 4.30 -0.22 13.52
N HIS A 43 5.15 0.64 12.98
CA HIS A 43 6.10 1.42 13.75
C HIS A 43 5.73 2.90 13.65
N THR A 44 5.99 3.65 14.72
CA THR A 44 5.70 5.09 14.77
C THR A 44 6.80 5.82 15.51
N TYR A 45 7.30 6.89 14.89
CA TYR A 45 8.24 7.81 15.49
C TYR A 45 7.57 9.18 15.67
N PRO A 46 7.67 9.82 16.85
CA PRO A 46 6.78 10.93 17.23
C PRO A 46 7.03 12.26 16.51
N GLU A 47 8.27 12.70 16.26
CA GLU A 47 8.53 14.00 15.62
C GLU A 47 9.80 14.04 14.73
N PRO A 48 9.66 14.38 13.43
CA PRO A 48 8.40 14.46 12.69
C PRO A 48 7.68 13.11 12.71
N LEU A 49 6.33 13.13 12.74
CA LEU A 49 5.54 11.90 12.76
C LEU A 49 5.91 11.05 11.53
N CYS A 50 6.53 9.90 11.79
CA CYS A 50 6.91 8.95 10.76
C CYS A 50 6.24 7.62 11.10
N ILE A 51 5.45 7.10 10.17
CA ILE A 51 4.79 5.80 10.28
C ILE A 51 5.33 4.95 9.15
N TRP A 52 5.84 3.78 9.48
CA TRP A 52 6.27 2.77 8.51
C TRP A 52 5.85 1.40 9.00
N HIS A 53 5.80 0.44 8.08
CA HIS A 53 5.42 -0.92 8.41
C HIS A 53 6.51 -1.89 8.01
N THR A 54 6.61 -3.00 8.74
CA THR A 54 7.54 -4.08 8.42
C THR A 54 6.82 -5.41 8.44
N VAL A 55 7.32 -6.37 7.68
CA VAL A 55 6.99 -7.77 7.94
C VAL A 55 7.57 -8.13 9.32
N PRO A 56 6.80 -8.81 10.20
CA PRO A 56 7.28 -9.16 11.53
C PRO A 56 8.61 -9.93 11.47
N GLU A 57 9.60 -9.53 12.27
CA GLU A 57 10.90 -10.22 12.29
C GLU A 57 10.87 -11.52 13.10
N HIS A 58 9.85 -11.71 13.92
CA HIS A 58 9.72 -12.82 14.86
C HIS A 58 9.06 -14.08 14.27
N ILE A 59 8.69 -14.06 12.98
CA ILE A 59 8.15 -15.21 12.26
C ILE A 59 9.24 -15.96 11.50
N GLU A 60 8.97 -17.23 11.18
CA GLU A 60 9.93 -18.08 10.47
C GLU A 60 10.25 -17.51 9.07
N ALA A 61 11.48 -17.71 8.58
CA ALA A 61 11.94 -17.10 7.33
C ALA A 61 11.07 -17.44 6.10
N HIS A 62 10.49 -18.63 6.06
CA HIS A 62 9.56 -19.04 5.00
C HIS A 62 8.21 -18.33 5.10
N GLU A 63 7.73 -18.08 6.32
CA GLU A 63 6.51 -17.29 6.56
C GLU A 63 6.74 -15.81 6.28
N HIS A 64 7.94 -15.30 6.60
CA HIS A 64 8.37 -13.95 6.27
C HIS A 64 8.30 -13.71 4.75
N LYS A 65 8.95 -14.56 3.95
CA LYS A 65 8.89 -14.45 2.49
C LYS A 65 7.46 -14.61 1.97
N ARG A 66 6.71 -15.58 2.48
CA ARG A 66 5.32 -15.82 2.08
C ARG A 66 4.44 -14.60 2.36
N LEU A 67 4.55 -13.99 3.54
CA LEU A 67 3.79 -12.81 3.92
C LEU A 67 4.15 -11.63 3.00
N ALA A 68 5.45 -11.37 2.81
CA ALA A 68 5.93 -10.32 1.91
C ALA A 68 5.40 -10.45 0.49
N THR A 69 5.32 -11.67 -0.05
CA THR A 69 4.75 -11.90 -1.39
C THR A 69 3.23 -11.82 -1.43
N ARG A 70 2.53 -12.20 -0.35
CA ARG A 70 1.06 -12.15 -0.28
C ARG A 70 0.55 -10.71 -0.20
N VAL A 71 1.25 -9.82 0.49
CA VAL A 71 0.80 -8.43 0.72
C VAL A 71 0.50 -7.68 -0.59
N PRO A 72 1.39 -7.63 -1.60
CA PRO A 72 1.07 -6.99 -2.88
C PRO A 72 -0.19 -7.57 -3.55
N ALA A 73 -0.35 -8.89 -3.53
CA ALA A 73 -1.53 -9.56 -4.13
C ALA A 73 -2.84 -9.21 -3.42
N LEU A 74 -2.80 -9.04 -2.10
CA LEU A 74 -3.97 -8.70 -1.28
C LEU A 74 -4.32 -7.21 -1.34
N LEU A 75 -3.41 -6.38 -1.84
CA LEU A 75 -3.63 -4.96 -2.15
C LEU A 75 -4.16 -4.74 -3.58
N ALA A 76 -4.80 -5.76 -4.17
CA ALA A 76 -5.40 -5.67 -5.51
C ALA A 76 -6.36 -4.47 -5.62
N GLY A 77 -6.01 -3.50 -6.46
CA GLY A 77 -6.74 -2.23 -6.63
C GLY A 77 -5.98 -0.98 -6.19
N TYR A 78 -4.81 -1.16 -5.57
CA TYR A 78 -3.82 -0.13 -5.30
C TYR A 78 -2.64 -0.23 -6.28
N THR A 79 -1.95 0.88 -6.50
CA THR A 79 -0.69 0.94 -7.23
C THR A 79 0.43 0.54 -6.28
N VAL A 80 0.81 -0.73 -6.32
CA VAL A 80 1.87 -1.28 -5.46
C VAL A 80 3.11 -1.57 -6.29
N ASN A 81 4.27 -1.09 -5.82
CA ASN A 81 5.55 -1.49 -6.35
C ASN A 81 6.25 -2.43 -5.34
N CYS A 82 6.90 -3.46 -5.87
CA CYS A 82 7.51 -4.51 -5.08
C CYS A 82 8.86 -4.87 -5.69
N ASP A 83 9.89 -4.89 -4.86
CA ASP A 83 11.21 -5.35 -5.28
C ASP A 83 11.13 -6.83 -5.72
N PRO A 84 11.63 -7.17 -6.92
CA PRO A 84 11.51 -8.51 -7.50
C PRO A 84 12.31 -9.57 -6.75
N ASP A 85 13.31 -9.19 -5.94
CA ASP A 85 14.25 -10.14 -5.32
C ASP A 85 13.58 -11.06 -4.28
N PHE A 86 12.42 -10.68 -3.74
CA PHE A 86 11.64 -11.52 -2.82
C PHE A 86 10.26 -11.93 -3.36
N PHE A 87 9.98 -11.63 -4.63
CA PHE A 87 8.73 -12.04 -5.26
C PHE A 87 8.71 -13.55 -5.52
N ASP A 88 7.64 -14.21 -5.09
CA ASP A 88 7.37 -15.62 -5.38
C ASP A 88 6.08 -15.74 -6.19
N GLU A 89 6.21 -16.01 -7.50
CA GLU A 89 5.07 -16.00 -8.42
C GLU A 89 3.98 -16.98 -8.00
N ALA A 90 4.33 -18.16 -7.48
CA ALA A 90 3.35 -19.15 -7.08
C ALA A 90 2.55 -18.69 -5.84
N VAL A 91 3.23 -18.07 -4.86
CA VAL A 91 2.58 -17.51 -3.68
C VAL A 91 1.70 -16.32 -4.06
N TYR A 92 2.15 -15.47 -4.98
CA TYR A 92 1.39 -14.33 -5.49
C TYR A 92 0.09 -14.77 -6.16
N GLN A 93 0.18 -15.71 -7.11
CA GLN A 93 -0.99 -16.24 -7.83
C GLN A 93 -2.01 -16.90 -6.88
N GLN A 94 -1.53 -17.65 -5.90
CA GLN A 94 -2.39 -18.25 -4.88
C GLN A 94 -3.10 -17.17 -4.05
N ALA A 95 -2.41 -16.10 -3.68
CA ALA A 95 -2.97 -15.01 -2.90
C ALA A 95 -4.00 -14.18 -3.69
N GLU A 96 -3.74 -13.91 -4.97
CA GLU A 96 -4.72 -13.26 -5.86
C GLU A 96 -5.98 -14.12 -6.00
N HIS A 97 -5.82 -15.43 -6.19
CA HIS A 97 -6.95 -16.35 -6.27
C HIS A 97 -7.75 -16.37 -4.95
N GLU A 98 -7.09 -16.40 -3.80
CA GLU A 98 -7.73 -16.29 -2.48
C GLU A 98 -8.47 -14.96 -2.32
N ALA A 99 -7.87 -13.84 -2.75
CA ALA A 99 -8.50 -12.52 -2.70
C ALA A 99 -9.75 -12.46 -3.58
N LEU A 100 -9.67 -12.95 -4.81
CA LEU A 100 -10.79 -12.98 -5.76
C LEU A 100 -11.95 -13.85 -5.26
N THR A 101 -11.65 -14.99 -4.63
CA THR A 101 -12.66 -15.93 -4.12
C THR A 101 -13.24 -15.55 -2.77
N SER A 102 -12.46 -14.85 -1.93
CA SER A 102 -12.90 -14.41 -0.59
C SER A 102 -13.54 -13.04 -0.60
N ARG A 103 -13.56 -12.31 -1.72
CA ARG A 103 -14.09 -10.95 -1.80
C ARG A 103 -15.62 -10.96 -1.59
N PRO A 104 -16.17 -10.41 -0.49
CA PRO A 104 -17.54 -9.91 -0.52
C PRO A 104 -17.54 -8.75 -1.51
N ALA A 105 -18.54 -8.65 -2.40
CA ALA A 105 -18.62 -7.63 -3.44
C ALA A 105 -18.29 -6.22 -2.88
N ALA A 106 -17.03 -5.78 -3.05
CA ALA A 106 -16.60 -4.47 -2.64
C ALA A 106 -17.35 -3.46 -3.51
N ALA A 107 -18.15 -2.62 -2.86
CA ALA A 107 -18.95 -1.60 -3.49
C ALA A 107 -18.06 -0.75 -4.43
N PRO A 108 -18.56 -0.36 -5.62
CA PRO A 108 -17.79 0.45 -6.54
C PRO A 108 -17.38 1.74 -5.83
N ARG A 109 -16.07 2.01 -5.83
CA ARG A 109 -15.47 3.28 -5.44
C ARG A 109 -16.24 4.36 -6.19
N ARG A 110 -17.14 5.08 -5.49
CA ARG A 110 -17.83 6.23 -6.06
C ARG A 110 -16.73 7.23 -6.38
N LEU A 111 -16.39 7.33 -7.66
CA LEU A 111 -15.75 8.51 -8.22
C LEU A 111 -16.66 9.67 -7.83
N THR A 112 -16.28 10.43 -6.80
CA THR A 112 -16.95 11.67 -6.46
C THR A 112 -16.72 12.60 -7.65
N SER A 113 -17.72 12.68 -8.53
CA SER A 113 -17.84 13.70 -9.55
C SER A 113 -17.69 15.05 -8.85
N ALA A 114 -16.55 15.72 -9.06
CA ALA A 114 -16.37 17.08 -8.61
C ALA A 114 -17.51 17.93 -9.20
N PRO A 115 -18.17 18.80 -8.41
CA PRO A 115 -19.18 19.69 -8.95
C PRO A 115 -18.50 20.66 -9.92
N VAL A 116 -18.90 20.61 -11.19
CA VAL A 116 -18.56 21.62 -12.19
C VAL A 116 -19.04 22.98 -11.67
N ALA A 117 -18.09 23.86 -11.35
CA ALA A 117 -18.39 25.26 -11.09
C ALA A 117 -18.94 25.90 -12.37
N PRO A 118 -20.06 26.65 -12.32
CA PRO A 118 -20.57 27.36 -13.49
C PRO A 118 -19.60 28.50 -13.87
N PRO A 119 -19.42 28.80 -15.18
CA PRO A 119 -18.53 29.87 -15.60
C PRO A 119 -19.08 31.24 -15.16
N ALA A 120 -18.29 31.95 -14.34
CA ALA A 120 -18.52 33.34 -14.02
C ALA A 120 -18.35 34.19 -15.30
N SER A 121 -19.46 34.75 -15.79
CA SER A 121 -19.45 35.69 -16.92
C SER A 121 -18.91 37.07 -16.49
N PRO A 122 -18.30 37.85 -17.40
CA PRO A 122 -17.47 38.99 -17.03
C PRO A 122 -18.27 40.26 -16.70
N ARG A 123 -17.80 40.91 -15.64
CA ARG A 123 -17.79 42.34 -15.29
C ARG A 123 -18.44 43.30 -16.32
N ARG A 124 -19.41 44.11 -15.87
CA ARG A 124 -19.70 45.42 -16.49
C ARG A 124 -19.73 46.53 -15.43
N VAL A 125 -18.91 47.53 -15.71
CA VAL A 125 -18.72 48.80 -15.01
C VAL A 125 -19.90 49.70 -15.33
N LEU A 126 -20.45 50.39 -14.34
CA LEU A 126 -21.08 51.71 -14.44
C LEU A 126 -20.91 52.44 -13.10
#